data_AF-A0A519WPD5-F1
#
_entry.id   AF-A0A519WPD5-F1
#
_cell.length_a   1.000
_cell.length_b   1.000
_cell.length_c   1.000
_cell.angle_alpha   90.00
_cell.angle_beta   90.00
_cell.angle_gamma   90.00
#
_symmetry.space_group_name_H-M   'P 1'
#
loop_
_entity.id
_entity.type
_entity.pdbx_description
1 polymer ?
#
loop_
_entity_poly.entity_id
_entity_poly.type
_entity_poly.pdbx_seq_one_letter_code
_entity_poly.pdbx_strand_id
1 'polypeptide(L)'
;MRSSFYKYLALAIVSFVVIVINLSFKLENTYRSVKEKIYLHTDKPYYNLRDTIWFKAYLTINDRPIPSDARGICYVDLITDRNVIDTTLKLTTKGGLTSGYLALGNMRIEGIYRLRAYTKYMLQNTVDHTFDRAFIVGDGFSTKIIDVDAKRNLKVNISDTNLLGLKISSNKPLYKPRELVELDISSFSAIGDQPTTGNFSISVVDENQVPYADDPTTNIVAAMHPYNDLRDLISSTFREYTNERGITVSGMVKTLTGEPIANGKVSLLSLNGGIMEEVKTNPDGRFKFEDLLLYGDINFMVQARTQAGSKKVEVILDKTPATSFVEKRRLSLLAVTNEIDTLKIQEIRKNQDKARTATQNRIQRLNEVNIRARRREDPRYATQGGLRIPEGHSDQTYILDKPELCATLGICLQGKLQGVVFREIVINRVTYTSYPFIKNAEAQMAANVIVDGRKLEPEDVGDIFSNNTLNAVDIVKIEVVRTNAAITSMLSGPSILIYTKGNKDKFRKPVLNIAYLDVKGMQRSKNFYSPDYGSKTKNKLNDFRSTIYWNPNVKTDLSGSAKVQFYTADEEGTYKVTLEGMTKDGKLGSQIYRFNVRRKK
;
A
#
# COMPACT_ATOMS: atom_id res chain seq x y z
N MET A 1 13.57 73.82 22.74
CA MET A 1 14.14 72.71 21.94
C MET A 1 14.12 71.35 22.65
N ARG A 2 14.52 71.22 23.93
CA ARG A 2 14.55 69.92 24.64
C ARG A 2 13.19 69.17 24.72
N SER A 3 12.07 69.87 24.91
CA SER A 3 10.74 69.23 25.04
C SER A 3 10.26 68.53 23.75
N SER A 4 10.48 69.13 22.57
CA SER A 4 10.15 68.48 21.30
C SER A 4 11.00 67.23 21.05
N PHE A 5 12.28 67.25 21.43
CA PHE A 5 13.19 66.12 21.24
C PHE A 5 12.69 64.85 21.96
N TYR A 6 12.25 64.97 23.21
CA TYR A 6 11.69 63.83 23.96
C TYR A 6 10.38 63.31 23.37
N LYS A 7 9.53 64.19 22.81
CA LYS A 7 8.29 63.77 22.11
C LYS A 7 8.59 62.97 20.85
N TYR A 8 9.54 63.41 20.04
CA TYR A 8 9.94 62.68 18.83
C TYR A 8 10.65 61.36 19.16
N LEU A 9 11.47 61.33 20.21
CA LEU A 9 12.13 60.10 20.68
C LEU A 9 11.10 59.07 21.18
N ALA A 10 10.09 59.50 21.95
CA ALA A 10 9.00 58.62 22.39
C ALA A 10 8.20 58.07 21.21
N LEU A 11 7.89 58.90 20.21
CA LEU A 11 7.17 58.47 19.01
C LEU A 11 7.98 57.45 18.19
N ALA A 12 9.29 57.64 18.08
CA ALA A 12 10.20 56.72 17.39
C ALA A 12 10.30 55.37 18.11
N ILE A 13 10.36 55.37 19.45
CA ILE A 13 10.36 54.14 20.25
C ILE A 13 9.05 53.37 20.09
N VAL A 14 7.90 54.05 20.15
CA VAL A 14 6.59 53.41 19.95
C VAL A 14 6.47 52.82 18.55
N SER A 15 6.89 53.56 17.51
CA SER A 15 6.92 53.08 16.13
C SER A 15 7.82 51.85 15.97
N PHE A 16 9.02 51.88 16.57
CA PHE A 16 9.93 50.74 16.56
C PHE A 16 9.33 49.51 17.26
N VAL A 17 8.70 49.69 18.43
CA VAL A 17 8.02 48.60 19.14
C VAL A 17 6.86 48.03 18.32
N VAL A 18 6.04 48.88 17.68
CA VAL A 18 4.95 48.43 16.80
C VAL A 18 5.49 47.67 15.58
N ILE A 19 6.59 48.14 14.98
CA ILE A 19 7.25 47.44 13.87
C ILE A 19 7.77 46.08 14.34
N VAL A 20 8.42 46.00 15.51
CA VAL A 20 8.92 44.74 16.08
C VAL A 20 7.78 43.78 16.44
N ILE A 21 6.66 44.28 16.97
CA ILE A 21 5.47 43.46 17.24
C ILE A 21 4.85 42.94 15.93
N ASN A 22 4.68 43.79 14.93
CA ASN A 22 4.16 43.37 13.63
C ASN A 22 5.11 42.41 12.91
N LEU A 23 6.42 42.62 13.02
CA LEU A 23 7.43 41.73 12.46
C LEU A 23 7.42 40.39 13.19
N SER A 24 7.33 40.38 14.53
CA SER A 24 7.16 39.17 15.34
C SER A 24 5.88 38.42 14.98
N PHE A 25 4.75 39.12 14.86
CA PHE A 25 3.46 38.52 14.50
C PHE A 25 3.44 37.99 13.05
N LYS A 26 4.15 38.66 12.14
CA LYS A 26 4.31 38.23 10.75
C LYS A 26 5.27 37.04 10.65
N LEU A 27 6.35 37.01 11.44
CA LEU A 27 7.23 35.85 11.56
C LEU A 27 6.45 34.65 12.13
N GLU A 28 5.73 34.83 13.23
CA GLU A 28 4.94 33.77 13.88
C GLU A 28 3.86 33.17 12.95
N ASN A 29 3.16 34.00 12.16
CA ASN A 29 2.19 33.51 11.16
C ASN A 29 2.84 32.90 9.91
N THR A 30 4.06 33.31 9.55
CA THR A 30 4.80 32.74 8.41
C THR A 30 5.46 31.39 8.78
N TYR A 31 5.71 31.13 10.07
CA TYR A 31 6.36 29.92 10.58
C TYR A 31 5.42 28.85 11.18
N ARG A 32 4.10 28.93 10.98
CA ARG A 32 3.20 27.78 11.22
C ARG A 32 3.42 26.70 10.16
N SER A 33 4.57 26.04 10.21
CA SER A 33 4.83 24.84 9.43
C SER A 33 3.98 23.69 9.99
N VAL A 34 3.23 23.04 9.10
CA VAL A 34 2.48 21.83 9.46
C VAL A 34 3.50 20.74 9.77
N LYS A 35 3.63 20.32 11.03
CA LYS A 35 4.50 19.20 11.40
C LYS A 35 3.70 17.91 11.37
N GLU A 36 4.04 17.00 10.47
CA GLU A 36 3.42 15.67 10.45
C GLU A 36 4.19 14.68 11.32
N LYS A 37 3.47 13.78 11.99
CA LYS A 37 4.04 12.63 12.69
C LYS A 37 3.17 11.40 12.48
N ILE A 38 3.77 10.23 12.36
CA ILE A 38 3.05 8.98 12.10
C ILE A 38 3.44 7.88 13.07
N TYR A 39 2.47 7.01 13.40
CA TYR A 39 2.63 5.88 14.29
C TYR A 39 1.87 4.68 13.74
N LEU A 40 2.44 3.49 13.86
CA LEU A 40 1.77 2.22 13.55
C LEU A 40 1.44 1.45 14.83
N HIS A 41 0.17 1.08 15.00
CA HIS A 41 -0.22 0.00 15.90
C HIS A 41 -0.32 -1.30 15.09
N THR A 42 0.38 -2.35 15.51
CA THR A 42 0.40 -3.66 14.86
C THR A 42 -0.33 -4.71 15.71
N ASP A 43 -0.83 -5.79 15.11
CA ASP A 43 -1.53 -6.84 15.84
C ASP A 43 -0.62 -7.63 16.79
N LYS A 44 0.66 -7.79 16.43
CA LYS A 44 1.69 -8.45 17.23
C LYS A 44 3.00 -7.66 17.27
N PRO A 45 3.85 -7.91 18.29
CA PRO A 45 5.20 -7.34 18.38
C PRO A 45 6.25 -8.10 17.56
N TYR A 46 5.99 -9.36 17.19
CA TYR A 46 6.84 -10.19 16.33
C TYR A 46 5.97 -11.22 15.60
N TYR A 47 6.57 -11.88 14.60
CA TYR A 47 5.84 -12.71 13.65
C TYR A 47 6.59 -14.00 13.35
N ASN A 48 5.86 -15.04 12.97
CA ASN A 48 6.44 -16.22 12.36
C ASN A 48 6.57 -16.04 10.84
N LEU A 49 7.35 -16.91 10.20
CA LEU A 49 7.31 -17.02 8.74
C LEU A 49 5.87 -17.26 8.27
N ARG A 50 5.48 -16.58 7.19
CA ARG A 50 4.14 -16.65 6.58
C ARG A 50 3.01 -16.03 7.37
N ASP A 51 3.28 -15.43 8.53
CA ASP A 51 2.29 -14.58 9.18
C ASP A 51 1.91 -13.39 8.28
N THR A 52 0.78 -12.78 8.60
CA THR A 52 0.40 -11.47 8.08
C THR A 52 0.50 -10.45 9.20
N ILE A 53 1.27 -9.39 8.97
CA ILE A 53 1.30 -8.21 9.82
C ILE A 53 0.05 -7.41 9.54
N TRP A 54 -0.78 -7.19 10.55
CA TRP A 54 -1.92 -6.29 10.46
C TRP A 54 -1.60 -5.01 11.21
N PHE A 55 -1.94 -3.86 10.63
CA PHE A 55 -1.61 -2.60 11.27
C PHE A 55 -2.59 -1.47 10.95
N LYS A 56 -2.56 -0.47 11.81
CA LYS A 56 -3.21 0.82 11.62
C LYS A 56 -2.19 1.93 11.76
N ALA A 57 -2.22 2.86 10.82
CA ALA A 57 -1.46 4.09 10.88
C ALA A 57 -2.30 5.25 11.43
N TYR A 58 -1.67 6.02 12.30
CA TYR A 58 -2.17 7.26 12.86
C TYR A 58 -1.26 8.39 12.41
N LEU A 59 -1.73 9.24 11.51
CA LEU A 59 -1.05 10.42 11.01
C LEU A 59 -1.63 11.66 11.70
N THR A 60 -0.78 12.37 12.43
CA THR A 60 -1.14 13.57 13.18
C THR A 60 -0.41 14.80 12.66
N ILE A 61 -0.99 15.97 12.86
CA ILE A 61 -0.42 17.27 12.47
C ILE A 61 -0.26 18.21 13.66
N ASN A 62 0.74 19.10 13.58
CA ASN A 62 1.04 20.17 14.53
C ASN A 62 1.54 19.69 15.89
N ASP A 63 1.80 20.62 16.82
CA ASP A 63 2.42 20.33 18.11
C ASP A 63 1.54 19.49 19.07
N ARG A 64 0.25 19.33 18.75
CA ARG A 64 -0.68 18.41 19.42
C ARG A 64 -1.02 17.27 18.45
N PRO A 65 -1.17 16.02 18.90
CA PRO A 65 -1.42 14.88 18.02
C PRO A 65 -2.87 14.85 17.48
N ILE A 66 -3.25 15.90 16.76
CA ILE A 66 -4.54 16.03 16.09
C ILE A 66 -4.48 15.20 14.81
N PRO A 67 -5.47 14.32 14.53
CA PRO A 67 -5.51 13.58 13.28
C PRO A 67 -5.42 14.53 12.08
N SER A 68 -4.61 14.18 11.07
CA SER A 68 -4.50 15.00 9.87
C SER A 68 -5.84 15.05 9.12
N ASP A 69 -6.43 16.24 8.97
CA ASP A 69 -7.65 16.42 8.15
C ASP A 69 -7.40 16.18 6.65
N ALA A 70 -6.12 16.09 6.27
CA ALA A 70 -5.72 16.00 4.87
C ALA A 70 -5.83 14.56 4.35
N ARG A 71 -6.47 14.39 3.19
CA ARG A 71 -6.38 13.15 2.39
C ARG A 71 -4.97 13.06 1.84
N GLY A 72 -4.20 12.05 2.24
CA GLY A 72 -2.81 11.87 1.84
C GLY A 72 -2.48 10.40 1.53
N ILE A 73 -1.21 10.17 1.17
CA ILE A 73 -0.65 8.82 1.03
C ILE A 73 0.29 8.54 2.20
N CYS A 74 -0.02 7.48 2.95
CA CYS A 74 0.87 6.83 3.89
C CYS A 74 1.65 5.74 3.16
N TYR A 75 2.97 5.77 3.28
CA TYR A 75 3.88 4.73 2.82
C TYR A 75 4.27 3.86 4.00
N VAL A 76 4.29 2.53 3.80
CA VAL A 76 4.81 1.59 4.78
C VAL A 76 5.82 0.67 4.10
N ASP A 77 7.08 0.81 4.48
CA ASP A 77 8.16 -0.04 4.00
C ASP A 77 8.41 -1.19 4.97
N LEU A 78 8.63 -2.38 4.40
CA LEU A 78 9.28 -3.49 5.07
C LEU A 78 10.75 -3.51 4.65
N ILE A 79 11.63 -3.39 5.64
CA ILE A 79 13.07 -3.27 5.43
C ILE A 79 13.75 -4.47 6.07
N THR A 80 14.64 -5.10 5.33
CA THR A 80 15.46 -6.23 5.79
C THR A 80 16.55 -5.77 6.78
N ASP A 81 17.17 -6.72 7.48
CA ASP A 81 18.35 -6.52 8.33
C ASP A 81 19.52 -5.87 7.58
N ARG A 82 19.63 -6.09 6.27
CA ARG A 82 20.62 -5.47 5.36
C ARG A 82 20.25 -4.07 4.90
N ASN A 83 19.19 -3.48 5.46
CA ASN A 83 18.68 -2.15 5.11
C ASN A 83 18.16 -2.04 3.66
N VAL A 84 17.77 -3.17 3.06
CA VAL A 84 17.13 -3.20 1.74
C VAL A 84 15.61 -3.17 1.93
N ILE A 85 14.92 -2.26 1.22
CA ILE A 85 13.45 -2.24 1.15
C ILE A 85 13.01 -3.48 0.37
N ASP A 86 12.33 -4.39 1.05
CA ASP A 86 11.75 -5.59 0.43
C ASP A 86 10.40 -5.25 -0.24
N THR A 87 9.56 -4.51 0.48
CA THR A 87 8.21 -4.16 0.04
C THR A 87 7.85 -2.75 0.48
N THR A 88 7.18 -1.97 -0.38
CA THR A 88 6.55 -0.69 -0.04
C THR A 88 5.05 -0.78 -0.30
N LEU A 89 4.26 -0.49 0.73
CA LEU A 89 2.81 -0.32 0.64
C LEU A 89 2.47 1.16 0.51
N LYS A 90 1.45 1.47 -0.30
CA LYS A 90 0.84 2.81 -0.39
C LYS A 90 -0.59 2.72 0.11
N LEU A 91 -0.96 3.57 1.05
CA LEU A 91 -2.26 3.55 1.73
C LEU A 91 -2.86 4.95 1.72
N THR A 92 -4.12 5.06 1.28
CA THR A 92 -4.86 6.32 1.38
C THR A 92 -5.22 6.59 2.83
N THR A 93 -5.00 7.82 3.29
CA THR A 93 -5.43 8.28 4.61
C THR A 93 -6.79 8.98 4.52
N LYS A 94 -7.63 8.76 5.53
CA LYS A 94 -8.90 9.47 5.71
C LYS A 94 -8.99 9.99 7.14
N GLY A 95 -8.90 11.31 7.31
CA GLY A 95 -8.86 11.95 8.63
C GLY A 95 -7.68 11.46 9.46
N GLY A 96 -6.51 11.35 8.83
CA GLY A 96 -5.26 10.93 9.48
C GLY A 96 -5.18 9.42 9.76
N LEU A 97 -6.22 8.65 9.45
CA LEU A 97 -6.27 7.23 9.75
C LEU A 97 -6.20 6.39 8.47
N THR A 98 -5.43 5.32 8.52
CA THR A 98 -5.48 4.25 7.51
C THR A 98 -5.07 2.92 8.12
N SER A 99 -5.37 1.82 7.45
CA SER A 99 -5.03 0.48 7.91
C SER A 99 -4.62 -0.39 6.74
N GLY A 100 -3.66 -1.26 6.97
CA GLY A 100 -3.11 -2.14 5.96
C GLY A 100 -2.71 -3.48 6.53
N TYR A 101 -2.19 -4.32 5.65
CA TYR A 101 -1.66 -5.62 5.99
C TYR A 101 -0.44 -5.95 5.14
N LEU A 102 0.49 -6.73 5.67
CA LEU A 102 1.66 -7.20 4.95
C LEU A 102 1.82 -8.70 5.18
N ALA A 103 1.62 -9.49 4.12
CA ALA A 103 1.81 -10.93 4.19
C ALA A 103 3.30 -11.28 4.04
N LEU A 104 3.89 -11.90 5.07
CA LEU A 104 5.27 -12.38 5.05
C LEU A 104 5.42 -13.69 4.26
N GLY A 105 4.34 -14.21 3.66
CA GLY A 105 4.27 -15.52 2.98
C GLY A 105 5.27 -15.76 1.85
N ASN A 106 5.81 -14.70 1.25
CA ASN A 106 6.85 -14.82 0.23
C ASN A 106 8.28 -14.83 0.80
N MET A 107 8.44 -14.48 2.08
CA MET A 107 9.75 -14.44 2.75
C MET A 107 10.20 -15.85 3.12
N ARG A 108 11.47 -16.13 2.83
CA ARG A 108 12.11 -17.43 3.11
C ARG A 108 13.13 -17.36 4.23
N ILE A 109 13.32 -16.20 4.85
CA ILE A 109 14.45 -15.92 5.73
C ILE A 109 13.92 -15.38 7.07
N GLU A 110 14.21 -16.11 8.13
CA GLU A 110 14.02 -15.63 9.51
C GLU A 110 15.08 -14.57 9.83
N GLY A 111 14.74 -13.58 10.65
CA GLY A 111 15.66 -12.51 10.99
C GLY A 111 14.97 -11.28 11.56
N ILE A 112 15.74 -10.20 11.65
CA ILE A 112 15.26 -8.91 12.12
C ILE A 112 14.86 -8.07 10.91
N TYR A 113 13.66 -7.51 10.98
CA TYR A 113 13.09 -6.64 9.98
C TYR A 113 12.71 -5.32 10.63
N ARG A 114 12.49 -4.29 9.81
CA ARG A 114 11.97 -3.00 10.27
C ARG A 114 10.73 -2.62 9.48
N LEU A 115 9.72 -2.14 10.18
CA LEU A 115 8.59 -1.44 9.58
C LEU A 115 8.86 0.05 9.67
N ARG A 116 8.82 0.72 8.53
CA ARG A 116 8.94 2.17 8.46
C ARG A 116 7.67 2.78 7.86
N ALA A 117 7.04 3.73 8.53
CA ALA A 117 5.89 4.46 7.98
C ALA A 117 6.17 5.95 7.85
N TYR A 118 5.73 6.55 6.74
CA TYR A 118 6.01 7.95 6.42
C TYR A 118 5.03 8.52 5.38
N THR A 119 5.03 9.84 5.26
CA THR A 119 4.49 10.56 4.09
C THR A 119 5.67 11.11 3.27
N LYS A 120 5.47 11.44 1.99
CA LYS A 120 6.53 12.11 1.21
C LYS A 120 6.91 13.47 1.80
N TYR A 121 5.98 14.15 2.48
CA TYR A 121 6.25 15.41 3.15
C TYR A 121 7.29 15.22 4.27
N MET A 122 7.18 14.16 5.08
CA MET A 122 8.18 13.84 6.12
C MET A 122 9.59 13.64 5.55
N LEU A 123 9.72 13.02 4.36
CA LEU A 123 11.02 12.78 3.74
C LEU A 123 11.71 14.05 3.22
N GLN A 124 10.95 15.12 3.00
CA GLN A 124 11.48 16.39 2.49
C GLN A 124 11.92 17.34 3.62
N ASN A 125 11.60 17.01 4.87
CA ASN A 125 11.92 17.82 6.04
C ASN A 125 13.18 17.27 6.75
N THR A 126 13.87 18.15 7.48
CA THR A 126 15.13 17.85 8.17
C THR A 126 14.93 17.10 9.49
N VAL A 127 13.72 17.12 10.06
CA VAL A 127 13.38 16.41 11.30
C VAL A 127 12.58 15.15 10.98
N ASP A 128 13.12 14.01 11.42
CA ASP A 128 12.53 12.70 11.14
C ASP A 128 11.40 12.39 12.13
N HIS A 129 10.16 12.53 11.64
CA HIS A 129 8.92 12.18 12.34
C HIS A 129 8.26 10.93 11.75
N THR A 130 9.04 10.13 11.03
CA THR A 130 8.61 8.83 10.54
C THR A 130 8.52 7.82 11.69
N PHE A 131 7.69 6.81 11.51
CA PHE A 131 7.70 5.63 12.38
C PHE A 131 8.77 4.68 11.87
N ASP A 132 9.64 4.16 12.73
CA ASP A 132 10.61 3.11 12.39
C ASP A 132 10.74 2.15 13.57
N ARG A 133 10.32 0.88 13.39
CA ARG A 133 10.33 -0.12 14.45
C ARG A 133 10.91 -1.43 13.94
N ALA A 134 11.92 -1.94 14.64
CA ALA A 134 12.45 -3.27 14.42
C ALA A 134 11.54 -4.35 15.04
N PHE A 135 11.45 -5.50 14.39
CA PHE A 135 10.72 -6.67 14.86
C PHE A 135 11.37 -7.95 14.33
N ILE A 136 11.04 -9.09 14.94
CA ILE A 136 11.61 -10.40 14.57
C ILE A 136 10.60 -11.17 13.72
N VAL A 137 11.11 -11.84 12.69
CA VAL A 137 10.41 -12.89 11.93
C VAL A 137 11.11 -14.22 12.18
N GLY A 138 10.46 -15.18 12.84
CA GLY A 138 11.03 -16.49 13.16
C GLY A 138 10.45 -17.10 14.43
N ASP A 139 10.96 -18.27 14.83
CA ASP A 139 10.51 -18.95 16.05
C ASP A 139 10.80 -18.08 17.29
N GLY A 140 9.74 -17.62 17.96
CA GLY A 140 9.72 -16.52 18.93
C GLY A 140 10.48 -16.73 20.25
N PHE A 141 11.51 -17.56 20.29
CA PHE A 141 12.21 -17.98 21.52
C PHE A 141 13.59 -17.35 21.76
N SER A 142 13.99 -16.29 21.05
CA SER A 142 15.17 -15.49 21.39
C SER A 142 14.82 -14.03 21.73
N THR A 143 14.18 -13.82 22.87
CA THR A 143 13.88 -12.47 23.36
C THR A 143 15.14 -11.81 23.93
N LYS A 144 15.75 -10.94 23.12
CA LYS A 144 16.23 -9.66 23.63
C LYS A 144 15.81 -8.59 22.64
N ILE A 145 15.02 -7.64 23.14
CA ILE A 145 14.61 -6.44 22.41
C ILE A 145 15.90 -5.73 21.98
N ILE A 146 16.17 -5.68 20.67
CA ILE A 146 17.18 -4.76 20.15
C ILE A 146 16.47 -3.41 20.11
N ASP A 147 16.58 -2.71 21.21
CA ASP A 147 16.17 -1.32 21.35
C ASP A 147 17.16 -0.47 20.55
N VAL A 148 16.79 -0.14 19.31
CA VAL A 148 17.60 0.73 18.42
C VAL A 148 17.36 2.21 18.73
N ASP A 149 16.30 2.55 19.47
CA ASP A 149 16.08 3.89 19.99
C ASP A 149 16.75 4.01 21.37
N ALA A 150 18.08 4.11 21.32
CA ALA A 150 18.96 4.37 22.43
C ALA A 150 18.28 5.18 23.55
N LYS A 151 18.01 4.52 24.69
CA LYS A 151 17.80 5.08 26.03
C LYS A 151 17.98 6.60 26.08
N ARG A 152 16.97 7.34 25.65
CA ARG A 152 16.75 8.69 26.18
C ARG A 152 15.98 8.45 27.46
N ASN A 153 16.66 8.61 28.59
CA ASN A 153 16.02 8.81 29.89
C ASN A 153 15.20 10.11 29.83
N LEU A 154 14.15 10.14 29.03
CA LEU A 154 13.11 11.13 29.09
C LEU A 154 12.28 10.75 30.31
N LYS A 155 12.46 11.47 31.41
CA LYS A 155 11.38 11.63 32.37
C LYS A 155 10.25 12.28 31.59
N VAL A 156 9.33 11.45 31.13
CA VAL A 156 8.15 11.88 30.38
C VAL A 156 7.23 12.57 31.39
N ASN A 157 7.35 13.90 31.51
CA ASN A 157 6.33 14.73 32.13
C ASN A 157 5.19 14.89 31.10
N ILE A 158 4.34 13.87 30.97
CA ILE A 158 3.05 14.05 30.29
C ILE A 158 2.23 14.99 31.16
N SER A 159 1.81 16.13 30.61
CA SER A 159 0.70 16.86 31.21
C SER A 159 -0.55 15.97 31.10
N ASP A 160 -1.11 15.53 32.23
CA ASP A 160 -2.27 14.62 32.32
C ASP A 160 -3.49 15.07 31.49
N THR A 161 -3.53 16.33 31.04
CA THR A 161 -4.60 16.96 30.26
C THR A 161 -4.84 16.39 28.86
N ASN A 162 -3.87 15.70 28.26
CA ASN A 162 -3.99 15.15 26.90
C ASN A 162 -4.22 13.62 26.86
N LEU A 163 -4.35 12.98 28.02
CA LEU A 163 -4.60 11.54 28.12
C LEU A 163 -6.08 11.23 28.01
N LEU A 164 -6.38 10.13 27.32
CA LEU A 164 -7.70 9.53 27.25
C LEU A 164 -7.78 8.35 28.21
N GLY A 165 -8.79 8.36 29.09
CA GLY A 165 -9.15 7.21 29.90
C GLY A 165 -9.81 6.14 29.03
N LEU A 166 -9.29 4.91 29.10
CA LEU A 166 -9.81 3.75 28.39
C LEU A 166 -10.08 2.61 29.36
N LYS A 167 -11.28 2.03 29.26
CA LYS A 167 -11.68 0.84 30.02
C LYS A 167 -12.13 -0.24 29.07
N ILE A 168 -11.71 -1.47 29.38
CA ILE A 168 -12.15 -2.69 28.71
C ILE A 168 -12.74 -3.59 29.78
N SER A 169 -13.94 -4.09 29.54
CA SER A 169 -14.58 -5.11 30.38
C SER A 169 -15.15 -6.21 29.53
N SER A 170 -15.21 -7.41 30.08
CA SER A 170 -15.82 -8.57 29.45
C SER A 170 -17.09 -8.97 30.22
N ASN A 171 -17.99 -9.68 29.56
CA ASN A 171 -19.18 -10.23 30.22
C ASN A 171 -18.86 -11.42 31.16
N LYS A 172 -17.66 -12.01 31.05
CA LYS A 172 -17.22 -13.18 31.84
C LYS A 172 -15.73 -13.13 32.16
N PRO A 173 -15.30 -13.53 33.37
CA PRO A 173 -13.89 -13.60 33.73
C PRO A 173 -13.14 -14.80 33.10
N LEU A 174 -13.88 -15.79 32.59
CA LEU A 174 -13.34 -17.02 32.02
C LEU A 174 -14.20 -17.48 30.84
N TYR A 175 -13.54 -17.85 29.75
CA TYR A 175 -14.17 -18.41 28.55
C TYR A 175 -13.69 -19.84 28.29
N LYS A 176 -14.46 -20.60 27.53
CA LYS A 176 -14.06 -21.89 26.97
C LYS A 176 -13.42 -21.71 25.59
N PRO A 177 -12.69 -22.71 25.08
CA PRO A 177 -12.30 -22.75 23.68
C PRO A 177 -13.49 -22.63 22.73
N ARG A 178 -13.33 -21.90 21.63
CA ARG A 178 -14.37 -21.57 20.64
C ARG A 178 -15.62 -20.87 21.21
N GLU A 179 -15.52 -20.26 22.39
CA GLU A 179 -16.61 -19.48 22.98
C GLU A 179 -16.61 -18.05 22.45
N LEU A 180 -17.80 -17.47 22.26
CA LEU A 180 -17.95 -16.08 21.89
C LEU A 180 -17.56 -15.18 23.08
N VAL A 181 -16.58 -14.31 22.84
CA VAL A 181 -16.16 -13.24 23.73
C VAL A 181 -16.87 -11.95 23.33
N GLU A 182 -17.39 -11.24 24.31
CA GLU A 182 -17.95 -9.91 24.15
C GLU A 182 -17.19 -8.96 25.06
N LEU A 183 -16.59 -7.92 24.47
CA LEU A 183 -15.91 -6.87 25.23
C LEU A 183 -16.65 -5.55 25.04
N ASP A 184 -16.93 -4.91 26.17
CA ASP A 184 -17.39 -3.54 26.26
C ASP A 184 -16.18 -2.61 26.44
N ILE A 185 -16.13 -1.56 25.62
CA ILE A 185 -15.08 -0.56 25.61
C ILE A 185 -15.70 0.78 25.98
N SER A 186 -15.06 1.49 26.90
CA SER A 186 -15.45 2.85 27.30
C SER A 186 -14.28 3.81 27.16
N SER A 187 -14.52 4.95 26.52
CA SER A 187 -13.57 6.05 26.37
C SER A 187 -14.10 7.33 27.01
N PHE A 188 -13.28 7.94 27.85
CA PHE A 188 -13.62 9.12 28.62
C PHE A 188 -12.40 10.03 28.78
N SER A 189 -12.64 11.32 28.99
CA SER A 189 -11.58 12.27 29.31
C SER A 189 -10.91 11.86 30.62
N ALA A 190 -9.58 11.74 30.66
CA ALA A 190 -8.86 11.39 31.89
C ALA A 190 -9.10 12.41 33.02
N ILE A 191 -9.50 13.64 32.65
CA ILE A 191 -9.97 14.67 33.57
C ILE A 191 -11.49 14.77 33.46
N GLY A 192 -12.18 14.54 34.57
CA GLY A 192 -13.62 14.76 34.73
C GLY A 192 -14.53 13.67 34.14
N ASP A 193 -13.97 12.53 33.72
CA ASP A 193 -14.67 11.31 33.26
C ASP A 193 -15.75 11.55 32.20
N GLN A 194 -15.62 12.62 31.41
CA GLN A 194 -16.59 12.94 30.38
C GLN A 194 -16.50 11.93 29.23
N PRO A 195 -17.60 11.29 28.83
CA PRO A 195 -17.62 10.39 27.68
C PRO A 195 -17.06 11.08 26.44
N THR A 196 -16.16 10.40 25.72
CA THR A 196 -15.46 11.00 24.58
C THR A 196 -15.48 10.04 23.41
N THR A 197 -15.86 10.51 22.22
CA THR A 197 -15.81 9.72 20.99
C THR A 197 -14.37 9.58 20.50
N GLY A 198 -13.97 8.38 20.09
CA GLY A 198 -12.64 8.13 19.53
C GLY A 198 -12.64 7.02 18.49
N ASN A 199 -11.48 6.84 17.86
CA ASN A 199 -11.24 5.78 16.90
C ASN A 199 -9.99 4.98 17.29
N PHE A 200 -10.22 3.72 17.62
CA PHE A 200 -9.24 2.81 18.19
C PHE A 200 -8.96 1.64 17.26
N SER A 201 -7.82 1.02 17.49
CA SER A 201 -7.50 -0.32 16.97
C SER A 201 -7.35 -1.26 18.16
N ILE A 202 -7.87 -2.47 17.99
CA ILE A 202 -7.81 -3.52 19.00
C ILE A 202 -7.13 -4.76 18.42
N SER A 203 -6.18 -5.31 19.16
CA SER A 203 -5.57 -6.61 18.90
C SER A 203 -5.87 -7.55 20.07
N VAL A 204 -6.09 -8.82 19.76
CA VAL A 204 -6.21 -9.89 20.75
C VAL A 204 -5.28 -11.00 20.34
N VAL A 205 -4.37 -11.37 21.21
CA VAL A 205 -3.36 -12.41 20.96
C VAL A 205 -3.38 -13.47 22.07
N ASP A 206 -3.08 -14.70 21.70
CA ASP A 206 -2.77 -15.75 22.68
C ASP A 206 -1.36 -15.52 23.22
N GLU A 207 -1.25 -15.15 24.49
CA GLU A 207 0.02 -14.79 25.14
C GLU A 207 0.94 -16.01 25.33
N ASN A 208 0.41 -17.24 25.27
CA ASN A 208 1.23 -18.45 25.28
C ASN A 208 1.96 -18.65 23.93
N GLN A 209 1.34 -18.24 22.83
CA GLN A 209 1.92 -18.32 21.49
C GLN A 209 2.71 -17.07 21.12
N VAL A 210 2.39 -15.93 21.73
CA VAL A 210 3.06 -14.63 21.52
C VAL A 210 3.49 -14.02 22.87
N PRO A 211 4.36 -14.69 23.66
CA PRO A 211 4.85 -14.12 24.91
C PRO A 211 5.63 -12.82 24.64
N TYR A 212 5.22 -11.73 25.29
CA TYR A 212 5.89 -10.43 25.20
C TYR A 212 5.62 -9.59 26.46
N ALA A 213 6.68 -9.03 27.04
CA ALA A 213 6.59 -8.15 28.19
C ALA A 213 5.90 -6.83 27.81
N ASP A 214 4.97 -6.36 28.63
CA ASP A 214 4.33 -5.08 28.38
C ASP A 214 5.36 -3.95 28.52
N ASP A 215 5.47 -3.12 27.48
CA ASP A 215 6.39 -1.99 27.46
C ASP A 215 5.60 -0.67 27.28
N PRO A 216 5.49 0.16 28.32
CA PRO A 216 4.71 1.40 28.28
C PRO A 216 5.33 2.46 27.36
N THR A 217 6.55 2.26 26.84
CA THR A 217 7.22 3.19 25.92
C THR A 217 6.91 2.90 24.45
N THR A 218 6.29 1.76 24.15
CA THR A 218 6.06 1.30 22.76
C THR A 218 4.64 1.54 22.23
N ASN A 219 3.79 2.18 23.03
CA ASN A 219 2.40 2.46 22.65
C ASN A 219 2.23 3.83 21.97
N ILE A 220 1.02 4.09 21.46
CA ILE A 220 0.68 5.36 20.80
C ILE A 220 0.92 6.59 21.68
N VAL A 221 0.64 6.52 22.99
CA VAL A 221 0.77 7.66 23.92
C VAL A 221 2.23 8.07 24.05
N ALA A 222 3.13 7.10 24.23
CA ALA A 222 4.57 7.34 24.30
C ALA A 222 5.14 7.80 22.96
N ALA A 223 4.74 7.15 21.85
CA ALA A 223 5.25 7.46 20.53
C ALA A 223 4.83 8.85 20.02
N MET A 224 3.60 9.29 20.31
CA MET A 224 3.01 10.53 19.79
C MET A 224 3.10 11.73 20.74
N HIS A 225 3.99 11.68 21.74
CA HIS A 225 4.20 12.80 22.65
C HIS A 225 4.57 14.11 21.89
N PRO A 226 4.07 15.28 22.36
CA PRO A 226 4.40 16.60 21.81
C PRO A 226 5.90 16.87 21.65
N TYR A 227 6.21 17.67 20.63
CA TYR A 227 7.54 18.09 20.19
C TYR A 227 8.21 18.96 21.28
N ASN A 228 9.11 18.37 22.06
CA ASN A 228 9.84 19.09 23.11
C ASN A 228 11.33 19.31 22.80
N ASP A 229 11.80 19.02 21.59
CA ASP A 229 13.21 19.20 21.24
C ASP A 229 13.44 20.62 20.63
N LEU A 230 14.12 21.49 21.38
CA LEU A 230 14.54 22.84 20.94
C LEU A 230 15.38 22.79 19.65
N ARG A 231 15.97 21.64 19.30
CA ARG A 231 16.72 21.42 18.06
C ARG A 231 15.84 21.40 16.80
N ASP A 232 14.57 21.04 16.94
CA ASP A 232 13.61 20.99 15.82
C ASP A 232 13.15 22.40 15.41
N LEU A 233 13.24 23.35 16.35
CA LEU A 233 12.89 24.76 16.14
C LEU A 233 13.95 25.53 15.34
N ILE A 234 15.21 25.10 15.40
CA ILE A 234 16.38 25.85 14.88
C ILE A 234 16.83 25.34 13.49
N SER A 235 16.43 24.13 13.08
CA SER A 235 17.00 23.42 11.92
C SER A 235 16.11 23.34 10.67
N SER A 236 15.02 24.10 10.62
CA SER A 236 13.94 23.86 9.67
C SER A 236 13.89 24.87 8.53
N THR A 237 14.43 24.48 7.38
CA THR A 237 14.06 25.09 6.10
C THR A 237 12.74 24.46 5.66
N PHE A 238 11.62 24.98 6.14
CA PHE A 238 10.30 24.43 5.80
C PHE A 238 9.95 24.75 4.34
N ARG A 239 9.78 23.71 3.52
CA ARG A 239 9.21 23.83 2.17
C ARG A 239 7.68 23.85 2.24
N GLU A 240 7.05 24.43 1.21
CA GLU A 240 5.59 24.42 1.08
C GLU A 240 5.03 22.98 1.20
N TYR A 241 4.04 22.83 2.08
CA TYR A 241 3.33 21.57 2.29
C TYR A 241 2.51 21.23 1.05
N THR A 242 3.02 20.34 0.21
CA THR A 242 2.28 19.74 -0.91
C THR A 242 1.88 18.31 -0.53
N ASN A 243 0.67 18.15 -0.02
CA ASN A 243 0.17 16.82 0.34
C ASN A 243 -0.08 15.99 -0.92
N GLU A 244 0.54 14.81 -0.99
CA GLU A 244 0.31 13.87 -2.07
C GLU A 244 -1.07 13.23 -1.92
N ARG A 245 -1.99 13.48 -2.86
CA ARG A 245 -3.37 12.95 -2.80
C ARG A 245 -3.56 11.69 -3.64
N GLY A 246 -2.64 11.39 -4.55
CA GLY A 246 -2.69 10.23 -5.42
C GLY A 246 -1.38 10.03 -6.17
N ILE A 247 -1.34 9.01 -7.03
CA ILE A 247 -0.17 8.72 -7.84
C ILE A 247 -0.11 9.71 -9.00
N THR A 248 1.09 10.24 -9.27
CA THR A 248 1.34 11.10 -10.41
C THR A 248 2.02 10.31 -11.54
N VAL A 249 1.54 10.49 -12.77
CA VAL A 249 2.21 10.02 -14.00
C VAL A 249 2.56 11.24 -14.84
N SER A 250 3.84 11.43 -15.15
CA SER A 250 4.32 12.59 -15.91
C SER A 250 5.34 12.20 -16.97
N GLY A 251 5.58 13.12 -17.89
CA GLY A 251 6.58 12.94 -18.93
C GLY A 251 6.65 14.14 -19.87
N MET A 252 7.25 13.90 -21.03
CA MET A 252 7.41 14.88 -22.11
C MET A 252 7.06 14.26 -23.46
N VAL A 253 6.53 15.09 -24.35
CA VAL A 253 6.28 14.75 -25.75
C VAL A 253 7.16 15.62 -26.64
N LYS A 254 7.83 14.98 -27.60
CA LYS A 254 8.72 15.64 -28.57
C LYS A 254 8.38 15.24 -30.00
N THR A 255 8.80 16.05 -30.97
CA THR A 255 8.88 15.63 -32.37
C THR A 255 9.92 14.51 -32.52
N LEU A 256 9.91 13.81 -33.65
CA LEU A 256 10.96 12.84 -33.99
C LEU A 256 12.34 13.49 -34.21
N THR A 257 12.39 14.82 -34.31
CA THR A 257 13.63 15.62 -34.38
C THR A 257 14.07 16.16 -33.01
N GLY A 258 13.28 15.92 -31.95
CA GLY A 258 13.63 16.25 -30.57
C GLY A 258 13.04 17.55 -29.99
N GLU A 259 12.25 18.30 -30.76
CA GLU A 259 11.62 19.56 -30.32
C GLU A 259 10.40 19.30 -29.44
N PRO A 260 10.15 20.09 -28.38
CA PRO A 260 8.97 19.92 -27.52
C PRO A 260 7.67 20.19 -28.28
N ILE A 261 6.65 19.36 -28.03
CA ILE A 261 5.31 19.54 -28.62
C ILE A 261 4.42 20.28 -27.63
N ALA A 262 4.08 21.55 -27.90
CA ALA A 262 3.05 22.27 -27.15
C ALA A 262 1.62 21.84 -27.57
N ASN A 263 0.66 21.84 -26.63
CA ASN A 263 -0.75 21.51 -26.87
C ASN A 263 -1.00 20.13 -27.53
N GLY A 264 -0.02 19.24 -27.48
CA GLY A 264 -0.18 17.84 -27.88
C GLY A 264 -1.12 17.12 -26.93
N LYS A 265 -1.91 16.20 -27.45
CA LYS A 265 -2.84 15.39 -26.65
C LYS A 265 -2.10 14.16 -26.11
N VAL A 266 -2.22 13.92 -24.82
CA VAL A 266 -1.66 12.74 -24.15
C VAL A 266 -2.78 12.01 -23.44
N SER A 267 -3.00 10.75 -23.79
CA SER A 267 -4.04 9.89 -23.21
C SER A 267 -3.41 8.82 -22.32
N LEU A 268 -3.92 8.66 -21.10
CA LEU A 268 -3.56 7.61 -20.15
C LEU A 268 -4.71 6.60 -20.07
N LEU A 269 -4.42 5.36 -20.46
CA LEU A 269 -5.43 4.32 -20.70
C LEU A 269 -5.11 3.06 -19.92
N SER A 270 -6.09 2.53 -19.18
CA SER A 270 -6.03 1.22 -18.51
C SER A 270 -7.41 0.57 -18.49
N LEU A 271 -7.57 -0.55 -19.21
CA LEU A 271 -8.83 -1.30 -19.28
C LEU A 271 -9.15 -2.03 -17.97
N ASN A 272 -8.16 -2.65 -17.36
CA ASN A 272 -8.31 -3.30 -16.05
C ASN A 272 -8.48 -2.30 -14.91
N GLY A 273 -7.89 -1.10 -15.03
CA GLY A 273 -8.08 0.00 -14.09
C GLY A 273 -9.37 0.81 -14.32
N GLY A 274 -10.01 0.69 -15.49
CA GLY A 274 -11.15 1.53 -15.88
C GLY A 274 -10.79 3.01 -16.08
N ILE A 275 -9.55 3.30 -16.50
CA ILE A 275 -9.01 4.66 -16.56
C ILE A 275 -8.86 5.09 -18.02
N MET A 276 -9.37 6.28 -18.31
CA MET A 276 -9.24 6.95 -19.60
C MET A 276 -9.17 8.45 -19.35
N GLU A 277 -7.96 8.95 -19.13
CA GLU A 277 -7.70 10.36 -18.89
C GLU A 277 -6.98 10.97 -20.11
N GLU A 278 -7.26 12.23 -20.43
CA GLU A 278 -6.54 12.97 -21.47
C GLU A 278 -6.10 14.34 -20.94
N VAL A 279 -4.83 14.68 -21.17
CA VAL A 279 -4.26 16.00 -20.86
C VAL A 279 -3.59 16.58 -22.09
N LYS A 280 -3.34 17.89 -22.06
CA LYS A 280 -2.54 18.57 -23.07
C LYS A 280 -1.15 18.87 -22.53
N THR A 281 -0.15 18.82 -23.40
CA THR A 281 1.20 19.25 -23.05
C THR A 281 1.30 20.77 -22.93
N ASN A 282 2.16 21.23 -22.02
CA ASN A 282 2.52 22.63 -21.86
C ASN A 282 3.50 23.09 -22.98
N PRO A 283 3.91 24.37 -23.03
CA PRO A 283 4.86 24.87 -24.02
C PRO A 283 6.21 24.13 -24.06
N ASP A 284 6.66 23.56 -22.94
CA ASP A 284 7.88 22.76 -22.84
C ASP A 284 7.68 21.29 -23.26
N GLY A 285 6.50 20.94 -23.78
CA GLY A 285 6.14 19.58 -24.15
C GLY A 285 5.85 18.65 -22.98
N ARG A 286 5.79 19.15 -21.75
CA ARG A 286 5.54 18.35 -20.55
C ARG A 286 4.05 18.12 -20.31
N PHE A 287 3.72 16.94 -19.79
CA PHE A 287 2.38 16.59 -19.35
C PHE A 287 2.41 15.96 -17.95
N LYS A 288 1.27 16.01 -17.26
CA LYS A 288 1.11 15.45 -15.92
C LYS A 288 -0.32 15.01 -15.69
N PHE A 289 -0.50 13.77 -15.23
CA PHE A 289 -1.72 13.24 -14.64
C PHE A 289 -1.49 13.20 -13.12
N GLU A 290 -2.24 14.00 -12.38
CA GLU A 290 -2.11 14.13 -10.92
C GLU A 290 -3.22 13.40 -10.18
N ASP A 291 -3.00 13.13 -8.89
CA ASP A 291 -4.02 12.64 -7.97
C ASP A 291 -4.76 11.35 -8.39
N LEU A 292 -4.06 10.46 -9.12
CA LEU A 292 -4.64 9.19 -9.57
C LEU A 292 -4.81 8.22 -8.38
N LEU A 293 -6.05 7.89 -8.05
CA LEU A 293 -6.40 6.92 -7.00
C LEU A 293 -6.43 5.49 -7.56
N LEU A 294 -5.23 4.94 -7.70
CA LEU A 294 -5.00 3.63 -8.31
C LEU A 294 -4.94 2.55 -7.22
N TYR A 295 -5.61 1.42 -7.40
CA TYR A 295 -5.61 0.32 -6.43
C TYR A 295 -5.14 -1.00 -7.05
N GLY A 296 -4.14 -1.63 -6.42
CA GLY A 296 -3.49 -2.84 -6.94
C GLY A 296 -2.47 -2.55 -8.03
N ASP A 297 -2.00 -3.60 -8.71
CA ASP A 297 -1.07 -3.48 -9.82
C ASP A 297 -1.84 -3.07 -11.08
N ILE A 298 -1.46 -1.94 -11.68
CA ILE A 298 -2.14 -1.40 -12.85
C ILE A 298 -1.11 -1.15 -13.95
N ASN A 299 -1.41 -1.65 -15.15
CA ASN A 299 -0.65 -1.39 -16.36
C ASN A 299 -1.34 -0.26 -17.13
N PHE A 300 -0.55 0.71 -17.56
CA PHE A 300 -1.02 1.83 -18.35
C PHE A 300 -0.43 1.80 -19.76
N MET A 301 -1.22 2.29 -20.70
CA MET A 301 -0.74 2.81 -21.97
C MET A 301 -0.81 4.33 -21.93
N VAL A 302 0.30 4.99 -22.20
CA VAL A 302 0.39 6.43 -22.43
C VAL A 302 0.55 6.65 -23.92
N GLN A 303 -0.42 7.30 -24.56
CA GLN A 303 -0.36 7.62 -25.99
C GLN A 303 -0.27 9.14 -26.19
N ALA A 304 0.68 9.60 -26.98
CA ALA A 304 0.81 11.00 -27.37
C ALA A 304 0.46 11.23 -28.85
N ARG A 305 -0.10 12.40 -29.15
CA ARG A 305 -0.38 12.91 -30.49
C ARG A 305 -0.18 14.42 -30.54
N THR A 306 0.08 14.97 -31.72
CA THR A 306 0.02 16.42 -31.92
C THR A 306 -1.40 16.95 -31.75
N GLN A 307 -1.57 18.27 -31.63
CA GLN A 307 -2.89 18.90 -31.59
C GLN A 307 -3.75 18.52 -32.81
N ALA A 308 -3.13 18.40 -33.99
CA ALA A 308 -3.77 17.98 -35.24
C ALA A 308 -4.00 16.45 -35.34
N GLY A 309 -3.63 15.67 -34.32
CA GLY A 309 -3.86 14.22 -34.25
C GLY A 309 -2.77 13.35 -34.87
N SER A 310 -1.64 13.92 -35.30
CA SER A 310 -0.51 13.17 -35.87
C SER A 310 0.15 12.29 -34.81
N LYS A 311 0.49 11.05 -35.20
CA LYS A 311 1.23 10.07 -34.37
C LYS A 311 2.76 10.24 -34.45
N LYS A 312 3.28 11.17 -35.26
CA LYS A 312 4.74 11.37 -35.47
C LYS A 312 5.38 12.14 -34.31
N VAL A 313 5.31 11.58 -33.12
CA VAL A 313 5.85 12.14 -31.88
C VAL A 313 6.52 11.04 -31.07
N GLU A 314 7.40 11.44 -30.16
CA GLU A 314 7.98 10.57 -29.13
C GLU A 314 7.43 10.96 -27.77
N VAL A 315 6.98 9.98 -26.98
CA VAL A 315 6.57 10.16 -25.58
C VAL A 315 7.62 9.53 -24.67
N ILE A 316 8.11 10.33 -23.73
CA ILE A 316 9.14 9.94 -22.77
C ILE A 316 8.55 10.11 -21.38
N LEU A 317 8.40 9.02 -20.64
CA LEU A 317 7.91 9.07 -19.27
C LEU A 317 9.02 9.49 -18.32
N ASP A 318 8.70 10.34 -17.36
CA ASP A 318 9.62 10.65 -16.27
C ASP A 318 9.84 9.35 -15.46
N LYS A 319 11.10 9.06 -15.12
CA LYS A 319 11.37 8.02 -14.14
C LYS A 319 10.78 8.48 -12.82
N THR A 320 9.91 7.68 -12.21
CA THR A 320 9.58 7.87 -10.80
C THR A 320 10.89 7.86 -10.02
N PRO A 321 11.23 8.93 -9.28
CA PRO A 321 12.44 8.94 -8.48
C PRO A 321 12.41 7.71 -7.59
N ALA A 322 13.48 6.91 -7.61
CA ALA A 322 13.69 5.98 -6.51
C ALA A 322 13.65 6.83 -5.23
N THR A 323 12.84 6.45 -4.26
CA THR A 323 12.82 7.11 -2.96
C THR A 323 14.20 6.94 -2.31
N SER A 324 15.13 7.84 -2.62
CA SER A 324 16.46 7.86 -2.05
C SER A 324 16.35 8.51 -0.67
N PHE A 325 16.49 7.70 0.37
CA PHE A 325 16.61 8.17 1.74
C PHE A 325 18.07 8.55 2.01
N VAL A 326 18.30 9.67 2.72
CA VAL A 326 19.61 9.97 3.30
C VAL A 326 19.84 8.95 4.41
N GLU A 327 20.74 8.01 4.18
CA GLU A 327 21.08 6.94 5.13
C GLU A 327 21.39 7.52 6.52
N LYS A 328 20.48 7.33 7.48
CA LYS A 328 20.84 7.52 8.89
C LYS A 328 21.99 6.58 9.19
N ARG A 329 23.09 7.17 9.65
CA ARG A 329 24.34 6.55 10.09
C ARG A 329 24.05 5.15 10.65
N ARG A 330 24.63 4.10 10.03
CA ARG A 330 24.60 2.71 10.50
C ARG A 330 24.56 2.65 12.02
N LEU A 331 23.38 2.42 12.60
CA LEU A 331 23.31 1.87 13.95
C LEU A 331 23.81 0.45 13.81
N SER A 332 25.12 0.28 13.99
CA SER A 332 25.74 -1.03 14.02
C SER A 332 25.03 -1.82 15.12
N LEU A 333 24.29 -2.87 14.73
CA LEU A 333 23.75 -3.87 15.65
C LEU A 333 24.83 -4.41 16.62
N LEU A 334 26.11 -4.28 16.25
CA LEU A 334 27.29 -4.60 17.05
C LEU A 334 27.48 -3.75 18.33
N ALA A 335 26.76 -2.64 18.52
CA ALA A 335 26.92 -1.79 19.70
C ALA A 335 26.01 -2.16 20.90
N VAL A 336 25.11 -3.14 20.74
CA VAL A 336 24.11 -3.51 21.78
C VAL A 336 24.52 -4.77 22.57
N THR A 337 25.66 -5.38 22.25
CA THR A 337 26.04 -6.69 22.84
C THR A 337 26.74 -6.64 24.19
N ASN A 338 26.98 -5.46 24.80
CA ASN A 338 27.82 -5.41 26.00
C ASN A 338 26.99 -5.14 27.28
N GLU A 339 26.95 -6.18 28.14
CA GLU A 339 26.99 -6.12 29.62
C GLU A 339 25.73 -6.16 30.50
N ILE A 340 24.53 -6.49 30.03
CA ILE A 340 23.41 -6.77 30.97
C ILE A 340 22.69 -8.08 30.60
N ASP A 341 22.57 -8.99 31.57
CA ASP A 341 21.70 -10.20 31.62
C ASP A 341 22.24 -11.59 31.21
N THR A 342 23.53 -11.90 31.34
CA THR A 342 24.00 -13.31 31.24
C THR A 342 23.43 -14.23 32.33
N LEU A 343 23.10 -13.70 33.52
CA LEU A 343 22.60 -14.50 34.65
C LEU A 343 21.09 -14.77 34.60
N LYS A 344 20.26 -13.82 34.13
CA LYS A 344 18.81 -14.06 33.92
C LYS A 344 18.51 -14.98 32.74
N ILE A 345 19.36 -14.94 31.71
CA ILE A 345 19.25 -15.81 30.52
C ILE A 345 19.43 -17.30 30.89
N GLN A 346 20.28 -17.62 31.88
CA GLN A 346 20.47 -19.00 32.32
C GLN A 346 19.24 -19.55 33.07
N GLU A 347 18.57 -18.72 33.87
CA GLU A 347 17.39 -19.11 34.64
C GLU A 347 16.16 -19.31 33.73
N ILE A 348 16.01 -18.47 32.71
CA ILE A 348 14.99 -18.61 31.66
C ILE A 348 15.23 -19.86 30.81
N ARG A 349 16.49 -20.14 30.41
CA ARG A 349 16.84 -21.39 29.68
C ARG A 349 16.48 -22.64 30.48
N LYS A 350 16.73 -22.64 31.79
CA LYS A 350 16.42 -23.78 32.66
C LYS A 350 14.91 -24.02 32.82
N ASN A 351 14.10 -22.95 32.79
CA ASN A 351 12.64 -23.05 32.76
C ASN A 351 12.10 -23.43 31.36
N GLN A 352 12.81 -23.06 30.30
CA GLN A 352 12.46 -23.36 28.90
C GLN A 352 12.78 -24.81 28.49
N ASP A 353 13.83 -25.45 29.00
CA ASP A 353 14.12 -26.86 28.69
C ASP A 353 13.07 -27.83 29.27
N LYS A 354 12.42 -27.45 30.38
CA LYS A 354 11.24 -28.16 30.90
C LYS A 354 10.00 -28.00 30.00
N ALA A 355 9.83 -26.83 29.37
CA ALA A 355 8.75 -26.61 28.40
C ALA A 355 9.01 -27.31 27.05
N ARG A 356 10.26 -27.32 26.57
CA ARG A 356 10.68 -28.00 25.34
C ARG A 356 10.36 -29.49 25.33
N THR A 357 10.53 -30.17 26.46
CA THR A 357 10.28 -31.62 26.59
C THR A 357 8.77 -31.95 26.57
N ALA A 358 7.89 -31.01 26.92
CA ALA A 358 6.44 -31.20 26.92
C ALA A 358 5.77 -30.86 25.56
N THR A 359 6.33 -29.93 24.78
CA THR A 359 5.69 -29.40 23.56
C THR A 359 6.16 -30.08 22.27
N GLN A 360 7.30 -30.78 22.27
CA GLN A 360 7.83 -31.43 21.06
C GLN A 360 6.91 -32.50 20.45
N ASN A 361 5.99 -33.08 21.24
CA ASN A 361 5.02 -34.07 20.76
C ASN A 361 3.67 -33.47 20.30
N ARG A 362 3.48 -32.14 20.33
CA ARG A 362 2.17 -31.52 20.02
C ARG A 362 2.16 -30.55 18.85
N ILE A 363 3.31 -30.14 18.32
CA ILE A 363 3.37 -29.25 17.16
C ILE A 363 3.35 -30.07 15.86
N GLN A 364 2.20 -30.67 15.53
CA GLN A 364 1.91 -30.90 14.11
C GLN A 364 1.48 -29.55 13.54
N ARG A 365 2.44 -28.83 12.94
CA ARG A 365 2.17 -27.69 12.05
C ARG A 365 1.24 -28.17 10.94
N LEU A 366 -0.05 -27.86 11.06
CA LEU A 366 -0.99 -28.06 9.98
C LEU A 366 -0.62 -27.08 8.86
N ASN A 367 -0.31 -27.62 7.69
CA ASN A 367 -0.35 -26.83 6.47
C ASN A 367 -1.75 -26.21 6.38
N GLU A 368 -1.78 -24.91 6.11
CA GLU A 368 -2.98 -24.17 5.75
C GLU A 368 -3.86 -25.04 4.83
N VAL A 369 -5.18 -24.98 5.03
CA VAL A 369 -6.09 -25.40 3.98
C VAL A 369 -5.83 -24.47 2.82
N ASN A 370 -4.96 -24.93 1.93
CA ASN A 370 -4.94 -24.49 0.55
C ASN A 370 -6.38 -24.70 0.06
N ILE A 371 -7.18 -23.65 0.13
CA ILE A 371 -8.22 -23.48 -0.88
C ILE A 371 -7.39 -23.47 -2.14
N ARG A 372 -7.34 -24.61 -2.82
CA ARG A 372 -6.82 -24.73 -4.17
C ARG A 372 -7.81 -23.98 -5.07
N ALA A 373 -7.92 -22.66 -4.89
CA ALA A 373 -7.84 -21.81 -6.06
C ALA A 373 -6.49 -22.21 -6.64
N ARG A 374 -6.53 -23.09 -7.64
CA ARG A 374 -5.38 -23.36 -8.50
C ARG A 374 -4.96 -21.97 -8.94
N ARG A 375 -3.94 -21.40 -8.29
CA ARG A 375 -3.27 -20.20 -8.76
C ARG A 375 -2.85 -20.64 -10.14
N ARG A 376 -3.59 -20.22 -11.16
CA ARG A 376 -3.06 -20.27 -12.52
C ARG A 376 -1.73 -19.56 -12.34
N GLU A 377 -0.64 -20.31 -12.52
CA GLU A 377 0.65 -19.67 -12.75
C GLU A 377 0.33 -18.66 -13.83
N ASP A 378 0.34 -17.37 -13.48
CA ASP A 378 0.12 -16.34 -14.47
C ASP A 378 1.25 -16.58 -15.46
N PRO A 379 0.96 -17.04 -16.71
CA PRO A 379 2.01 -17.21 -17.69
C PRO A 379 2.79 -15.91 -17.71
N ARG A 380 4.11 -15.95 -17.69
CA ARG A 380 4.91 -14.73 -17.83
C ARG A 380 4.61 -14.13 -19.21
N TYR A 381 3.61 -13.27 -19.27
CA TYR A 381 3.24 -12.51 -20.46
C TYR A 381 4.37 -11.50 -20.75
N ALA A 382 4.56 -11.14 -22.01
CA ALA A 382 5.28 -9.91 -22.33
C ALA A 382 4.66 -8.73 -21.58
N THR A 383 5.41 -7.65 -21.33
CA THR A 383 4.87 -6.41 -20.74
C THR A 383 3.70 -5.92 -21.58
N GLN A 384 2.48 -6.29 -21.19
CA GLN A 384 1.26 -5.92 -21.85
C GLN A 384 0.94 -4.51 -21.40
N GLY A 385 0.79 -3.58 -22.32
CA GLY A 385 0.26 -2.27 -21.96
C GLY A 385 -1.10 -2.30 -21.27
N GLY A 386 -1.65 -1.13 -20.96
CA GLY A 386 -2.96 -0.99 -20.33
C GLY A 386 -4.18 -1.50 -21.14
N LEU A 387 -3.99 -2.07 -22.34
CA LEU A 387 -5.07 -2.61 -23.18
C LEU A 387 -5.34 -4.13 -22.95
N ARG A 388 -5.18 -4.62 -21.72
CA ARG A 388 -5.57 -5.99 -21.36
C ARG A 388 -7.07 -6.07 -21.10
N ILE A 389 -7.79 -7.00 -21.75
CA ILE A 389 -9.21 -7.19 -21.48
C ILE A 389 -9.40 -7.75 -20.07
N PRO A 390 -10.33 -7.19 -19.27
CA PRO A 390 -10.69 -7.77 -17.98
C PRO A 390 -11.24 -9.19 -18.15
N GLU A 391 -10.97 -10.10 -17.20
CA GLU A 391 -11.42 -11.49 -17.30
C GLU A 391 -12.95 -11.59 -17.46
N GLY A 392 -13.41 -12.36 -18.46
CA GLY A 392 -14.83 -12.53 -18.75
C GLY A 392 -15.46 -11.45 -19.64
N HIS A 393 -14.70 -10.43 -20.06
CA HIS A 393 -15.22 -9.35 -20.91
C HIS A 393 -14.95 -9.53 -22.42
N SER A 394 -14.23 -10.58 -22.83
CA SER A 394 -14.09 -10.99 -24.23
C SER A 394 -15.21 -11.94 -24.66
N ASP A 395 -15.66 -11.84 -25.91
CA ASP A 395 -16.60 -12.80 -26.50
C ASP A 395 -16.02 -14.22 -26.57
N GLN A 396 -14.70 -14.31 -26.78
CA GLN A 396 -14.00 -15.57 -26.83
C GLN A 396 -12.56 -15.40 -26.36
N THR A 397 -12.08 -16.32 -25.51
CA THR A 397 -10.66 -16.55 -25.27
C THR A 397 -10.27 -17.87 -25.93
N TYR A 398 -9.24 -17.85 -26.78
CA TYR A 398 -8.73 -19.00 -27.50
C TYR A 398 -7.25 -19.24 -27.15
N ILE A 399 -6.90 -20.49 -26.87
CA ILE A 399 -5.52 -20.94 -26.67
C ILE A 399 -5.20 -21.91 -27.80
N LEU A 400 -4.07 -21.69 -28.48
CA LEU A 400 -3.63 -22.54 -29.59
C LEU A 400 -3.35 -23.96 -29.08
N ASP A 401 -3.90 -24.94 -29.79
CA ASP A 401 -3.56 -26.35 -29.60
C ASP A 401 -2.40 -26.72 -30.53
N LYS A 402 -1.32 -27.27 -29.97
CA LYS A 402 -0.07 -27.64 -30.68
C LYS A 402 0.46 -26.52 -31.61
N PRO A 403 0.80 -25.35 -31.06
CA PRO A 403 1.22 -24.18 -31.85
C PRO A 403 2.46 -24.44 -32.74
N GLU A 404 3.29 -25.42 -32.39
CA GLU A 404 4.45 -25.86 -33.17
C GLU A 404 4.10 -26.43 -34.56
N LEU A 405 2.84 -26.82 -34.79
CA LEU A 405 2.36 -27.36 -36.07
C LEU A 405 1.78 -26.29 -37.00
N CYS A 406 1.76 -25.03 -36.60
CA CYS A 406 1.14 -23.95 -37.38
C CYS A 406 2.02 -23.53 -38.55
N ALA A 407 1.56 -23.81 -39.78
CA ALA A 407 2.19 -23.32 -41.02
C ALA A 407 2.17 -21.78 -41.08
N THR A 408 1.00 -21.18 -40.84
CA THR A 408 0.83 -19.75 -40.57
C THR A 408 -0.23 -19.58 -39.49
N LEU A 409 -0.20 -18.44 -38.80
CA LEU A 409 -1.18 -18.17 -37.75
C LEU A 409 -2.61 -18.09 -38.30
N GLY A 410 -2.80 -17.50 -39.48
CA GLY A 410 -4.10 -17.39 -40.14
C GLY A 410 -4.71 -18.76 -40.49
N ILE A 411 -3.92 -19.68 -41.02
CA ILE A 411 -4.37 -21.05 -41.33
C ILE A 411 -4.77 -21.79 -40.04
N CYS A 412 -3.95 -21.68 -38.98
CA CYS A 412 -4.25 -22.33 -37.70
C CYS A 412 -5.53 -21.82 -37.04
N LEU A 413 -5.85 -20.54 -37.23
CA LEU A 413 -7.01 -19.90 -36.62
C LEU A 413 -8.26 -19.94 -37.50
N GLN A 414 -8.15 -20.43 -38.74
CA GLN A 414 -9.28 -20.55 -39.65
C GLN A 414 -10.38 -21.42 -39.01
N GLY A 415 -11.56 -20.84 -38.84
CA GLY A 415 -12.71 -21.49 -38.20
C GLY A 415 -12.59 -21.71 -36.68
N LYS A 416 -11.53 -21.22 -36.03
CA LYS A 416 -11.33 -21.32 -34.57
C LYS A 416 -11.82 -20.10 -33.80
N LEU A 417 -11.79 -18.92 -34.43
CA LEU A 417 -12.22 -17.66 -33.84
C LEU A 417 -13.66 -17.33 -34.28
N GLN A 418 -14.59 -17.31 -33.33
CA GLN A 418 -16.01 -17.08 -33.57
C GLN A 418 -16.25 -15.67 -34.10
N GLY A 419 -16.85 -15.59 -35.29
CA GLY A 419 -17.16 -14.31 -35.95
C GLY A 419 -15.97 -13.65 -36.66
N VAL A 420 -14.82 -14.33 -36.73
CA VAL A 420 -13.65 -13.93 -37.52
C VAL A 420 -13.56 -14.82 -38.76
N VAL A 421 -13.32 -14.23 -39.93
CA VAL A 421 -13.08 -14.93 -41.19
C VAL A 421 -11.76 -14.45 -41.77
N PHE A 422 -10.86 -15.37 -42.13
CA PHE A 422 -9.61 -15.01 -42.81
C PHE A 422 -9.81 -15.09 -44.33
N ARG A 423 -9.37 -14.05 -45.05
CA ARG A 423 -9.52 -13.91 -46.51
C ARG A 423 -8.33 -13.19 -47.12
N GLU A 424 -8.23 -13.26 -48.43
CA GLU A 424 -7.22 -12.51 -49.17
C GLU A 424 -7.51 -11.00 -49.16
N ILE A 425 -6.45 -10.19 -49.04
CA ILE A 425 -6.49 -8.74 -49.26
C ILE A 425 -5.20 -8.27 -49.94
N VAL A 426 -5.29 -7.20 -50.73
CA VAL A 426 -4.14 -6.51 -51.32
C VAL A 426 -3.95 -5.17 -50.62
N ILE A 427 -2.77 -4.95 -50.03
CA ILE A 427 -2.38 -3.70 -49.38
C ILE A 427 -1.02 -3.29 -49.95
N ASN A 428 -0.90 -2.07 -50.47
CA ASN A 428 0.36 -1.55 -51.04
C ASN A 428 1.04 -2.50 -52.04
N ARG A 429 0.24 -3.14 -52.92
CA ARG A 429 0.67 -4.12 -53.93
C ARG A 429 1.21 -5.45 -53.35
N VAL A 430 1.04 -5.70 -52.06
CA VAL A 430 1.35 -6.98 -51.40
C VAL A 430 0.05 -7.73 -51.15
N THR A 431 0.01 -9.01 -51.54
CA THR A 431 -1.14 -9.90 -51.31
C THR A 431 -0.96 -10.67 -50.00
N TYR A 432 -1.92 -10.55 -49.09
CA TYR A 432 -1.97 -11.30 -47.85
C TYR A 432 -3.11 -12.31 -47.91
N THR A 433 -2.79 -13.60 -47.87
CA THR A 433 -3.74 -14.70 -48.11
C THR A 433 -4.66 -15.00 -46.93
N SER A 434 -4.28 -14.62 -45.71
CA SER A 434 -4.99 -14.95 -44.48
C SER A 434 -5.22 -13.72 -43.60
N TYR A 435 -5.85 -12.67 -44.14
CA TYR A 435 -6.14 -11.44 -43.40
C TYR A 435 -7.45 -11.56 -42.61
N PRO A 436 -7.51 -11.20 -41.30
CA PRO A 436 -8.71 -11.35 -40.49
C PRO A 436 -9.77 -10.27 -40.76
N PHE A 437 -11.02 -10.70 -40.92
CA PHE A 437 -12.22 -9.86 -40.99
C PHE A 437 -13.20 -10.23 -39.89
N ILE A 438 -13.81 -9.25 -39.24
CA ILE A 438 -14.87 -9.45 -38.24
C ILE A 438 -16.23 -9.07 -38.85
N LYS A 439 -17.23 -9.93 -38.63
CA LYS A 439 -18.62 -9.67 -39.03
C LYS A 439 -19.31 -8.79 -37.97
N ASN A 440 -19.86 -7.64 -38.36
CA ASN A 440 -20.83 -6.88 -37.57
C ASN A 440 -22.23 -6.94 -38.23
N ALA A 441 -23.22 -6.23 -37.67
CA ALA A 441 -24.61 -6.27 -38.13
C ALA A 441 -24.81 -5.72 -39.56
N GLU A 442 -23.87 -4.96 -40.11
CA GLU A 442 -24.04 -4.19 -41.36
C GLU A 442 -22.97 -4.45 -42.44
N ALA A 443 -21.77 -4.96 -42.08
CA ALA A 443 -20.70 -5.30 -43.04
C ALA A 443 -19.65 -6.28 -42.46
N GLN A 444 -18.81 -6.84 -43.34
CA GLN A 444 -17.54 -7.47 -42.95
C GLN A 444 -16.43 -6.43 -43.03
N MET A 445 -15.75 -6.20 -41.91
CA MET A 445 -14.68 -5.21 -41.79
C MET A 445 -13.36 -5.86 -41.40
N ALA A 446 -12.25 -5.31 -41.89
CA ALA A 446 -10.91 -5.70 -41.48
C ALA A 446 -10.80 -5.63 -39.95
N ALA A 447 -10.34 -6.70 -39.32
CA ALA A 447 -10.27 -6.76 -37.87
C ALA A 447 -9.21 -5.79 -37.35
N ASN A 448 -9.53 -5.05 -36.29
CA ASN A 448 -8.48 -4.41 -35.50
C ASN A 448 -7.68 -5.52 -34.81
N VAL A 449 -6.35 -5.49 -34.92
CA VAL A 449 -5.50 -6.48 -34.26
C VAL A 449 -4.56 -5.77 -33.30
N ILE A 450 -4.49 -6.28 -32.07
CA ILE A 450 -3.69 -5.73 -30.98
C ILE A 450 -2.76 -6.83 -30.49
N VAL A 451 -1.44 -6.65 -30.61
CA VAL A 451 -0.45 -7.60 -30.08
C VAL A 451 0.25 -6.96 -28.91
N ASP A 452 0.20 -7.60 -27.76
CA ASP A 452 0.79 -7.14 -26.51
C ASP A 452 0.38 -5.72 -26.06
N GLY A 453 -0.85 -5.32 -26.40
CA GLY A 453 -1.37 -3.96 -26.16
C GLY A 453 -0.98 -2.93 -27.23
N ARG A 454 -0.38 -3.34 -28.36
CA ARG A 454 -0.10 -2.50 -29.53
C ARG A 454 -1.08 -2.78 -30.66
N LYS A 455 -1.91 -1.80 -31.03
CA LYS A 455 -2.74 -1.88 -32.25
C LYS A 455 -1.82 -1.85 -33.48
N LEU A 456 -2.00 -2.84 -34.36
CA LEU A 456 -1.20 -3.01 -35.56
C LEU A 456 -1.75 -2.21 -36.73
N GLU A 457 -0.84 -1.75 -37.59
CA GLU A 457 -1.19 -1.21 -38.90
C GLU A 457 -1.51 -2.36 -39.87
N PRO A 458 -2.28 -2.14 -40.94
CA PRO A 458 -2.78 -3.22 -41.80
C PRO A 458 -1.68 -4.14 -42.36
N GLU A 459 -0.51 -3.61 -42.74
CA GLU A 459 0.61 -4.43 -43.22
C GLU A 459 1.13 -5.40 -42.15
N ASP A 460 1.35 -4.90 -40.92
CA ASP A 460 1.80 -5.71 -39.78
C ASP A 460 0.79 -6.82 -39.45
N VAL A 461 -0.51 -6.57 -39.65
CA VAL A 461 -1.57 -7.59 -39.51
C VAL A 461 -1.39 -8.67 -40.56
N GLY A 462 -1.27 -8.28 -41.83
CA GLY A 462 -1.05 -9.21 -42.93
C GLY A 462 0.17 -10.09 -42.72
N ASP A 463 1.28 -9.51 -42.25
CA ASP A 463 2.52 -10.21 -41.96
C ASP A 463 2.41 -11.25 -40.86
N ILE A 464 1.68 -10.94 -39.78
CA ILE A 464 1.49 -11.87 -38.66
C ILE A 464 0.67 -13.09 -39.07
N PHE A 465 -0.45 -12.87 -39.76
CA PHE A 465 -1.37 -13.97 -40.08
C PHE A 465 -0.98 -14.73 -41.34
N SER A 466 -0.40 -14.08 -42.35
CA SER A 466 -0.08 -14.69 -43.64
C SER A 466 1.39 -15.10 -43.76
N ASN A 467 2.31 -14.35 -43.15
CA ASN A 467 3.76 -14.54 -43.31
C ASN A 467 4.46 -15.10 -42.06
N ASN A 468 3.68 -15.47 -41.03
CA ASN A 468 4.16 -16.07 -39.79
C ASN A 468 5.32 -15.29 -39.15
N THR A 469 5.30 -13.96 -39.26
CA THR A 469 6.29 -13.17 -38.54
C THR A 469 6.21 -13.47 -37.04
N LEU A 470 4.99 -13.78 -36.53
CA LEU A 470 4.71 -14.05 -35.12
C LEU A 470 4.50 -15.54 -34.96
N ASN A 471 5.51 -16.17 -34.37
CA ASN A 471 5.49 -17.59 -34.14
C ASN A 471 4.35 -17.95 -33.19
N ALA A 472 3.47 -18.86 -33.61
CA ALA A 472 2.37 -19.37 -32.80
C ALA A 472 2.84 -19.93 -31.45
N VAL A 473 4.06 -20.47 -31.37
CA VAL A 473 4.66 -21.00 -30.12
C VAL A 473 4.87 -19.89 -29.08
N ASP A 474 5.03 -18.64 -29.52
CA ASP A 474 5.19 -17.49 -28.63
C ASP A 474 3.86 -16.92 -28.15
N ILE A 475 2.72 -17.36 -28.72
CA ILE A 475 1.39 -16.90 -28.33
C ILE A 475 0.91 -17.69 -27.10
N VAL A 476 0.51 -16.98 -26.06
CA VAL A 476 -0.08 -17.53 -24.83
C VAL A 476 -1.59 -17.70 -24.99
N LYS A 477 -2.27 -16.66 -25.49
CA LYS A 477 -3.72 -16.66 -25.73
C LYS A 477 -4.12 -15.59 -26.74
N ILE A 478 -5.31 -15.76 -27.31
CA ILE A 478 -5.96 -14.81 -28.22
C ILE A 478 -7.34 -14.49 -27.65
N GLU A 479 -7.73 -13.23 -27.65
CA GLU A 479 -9.06 -12.78 -27.23
C GLU A 479 -9.76 -12.04 -28.35
N VAL A 480 -11.05 -12.34 -28.53
CA VAL A 480 -11.90 -11.71 -29.54
C VAL A 480 -12.94 -10.86 -28.82
N VAL A 481 -13.03 -9.58 -29.19
CA VAL A 481 -14.02 -8.63 -28.66
C VAL A 481 -14.85 -8.06 -29.81
N ARG A 482 -16.16 -8.32 -29.78
CA ARG A 482 -17.16 -7.96 -30.80
C ARG A 482 -18.40 -7.34 -30.20
N THR A 483 -18.93 -7.88 -29.09
CA THR A 483 -20.26 -7.46 -28.58
C THR A 483 -20.20 -6.51 -27.39
N ASN A 484 -19.09 -6.48 -26.65
CA ASN A 484 -18.94 -5.58 -25.51
C ASN A 484 -18.80 -4.12 -25.99
N ALA A 485 -19.91 -3.38 -26.03
CA ALA A 485 -19.98 -2.02 -26.57
C ALA A 485 -18.99 -1.03 -25.92
N ALA A 486 -18.74 -1.17 -24.61
CA ALA A 486 -17.79 -0.30 -23.91
C ALA A 486 -16.35 -0.54 -24.39
N ILE A 487 -15.95 -1.81 -24.49
CA ILE A 487 -14.60 -2.18 -24.93
C ILE A 487 -14.44 -1.94 -26.44
N THR A 488 -15.44 -2.26 -27.26
CA THR A 488 -15.36 -2.01 -28.72
C THR A 488 -15.33 -0.52 -29.02
N SER A 489 -16.07 0.31 -28.30
CA SER A 489 -15.94 1.77 -28.40
C SER A 489 -14.52 2.23 -28.07
N MET A 490 -13.96 1.75 -26.95
CA MET A 490 -12.61 2.11 -26.51
C MET A 490 -11.50 1.63 -27.46
N LEU A 491 -11.64 0.45 -28.07
CA LEU A 491 -10.69 -0.11 -29.04
C LEU A 491 -10.88 0.43 -30.46
N SER A 492 -11.86 1.33 -30.66
CA SER A 492 -12.26 1.86 -31.98
C SER A 492 -12.72 0.76 -32.95
N GLY A 493 -13.52 -0.17 -32.44
CA GLY A 493 -14.19 -1.24 -33.19
C GLY A 493 -13.89 -2.66 -32.65
N PRO A 494 -14.57 -3.67 -33.21
CA PRO A 494 -14.29 -5.07 -32.91
C PRO A 494 -12.82 -5.43 -33.15
N SER A 495 -12.23 -6.18 -32.23
CA SER A 495 -10.79 -6.38 -32.16
C SER A 495 -10.39 -7.82 -31.81
N ILE A 496 -9.22 -8.23 -32.30
CA ILE A 496 -8.50 -9.46 -31.93
C ILE A 496 -7.28 -9.04 -31.13
N LEU A 497 -7.14 -9.54 -29.91
CA LEU A 497 -6.00 -9.29 -29.04
C LEU A 497 -5.14 -10.54 -28.92
N ILE A 498 -3.83 -10.44 -29.14
CA ILE A 498 -2.87 -11.53 -29.07
C ILE A 498 -1.88 -11.23 -27.94
N TYR A 499 -1.71 -12.21 -27.04
CA TYR A 499 -0.85 -12.12 -25.87
C TYR A 499 0.34 -13.07 -26.05
N THR A 500 1.57 -12.58 -25.96
CA THR A 500 2.79 -13.38 -26.17
C THR A 500 3.56 -13.70 -24.89
N LYS A 501 4.44 -14.71 -24.96
CA LYS A 501 5.41 -15.07 -23.91
C LYS A 501 6.45 -13.95 -23.81
N GLY A 502 6.88 -13.61 -22.59
CA GLY A 502 7.71 -12.42 -22.33
C GLY A 502 9.17 -12.43 -22.81
N ASN A 503 9.51 -13.08 -23.93
CA ASN A 503 10.85 -13.04 -24.51
C ASN A 503 10.95 -12.14 -25.76
N LYS A 504 12.13 -11.54 -25.93
CA LYS A 504 12.35 -10.22 -26.54
C LYS A 504 12.49 -10.19 -28.08
N ASP A 505 12.26 -8.99 -28.61
CA ASP A 505 12.95 -8.32 -29.73
C ASP A 505 12.51 -8.50 -31.19
N LYS A 506 11.69 -9.47 -31.60
CA LYS A 506 11.42 -9.64 -33.05
C LYS A 506 10.33 -8.74 -33.66
N PHE A 507 9.56 -8.01 -32.84
CA PHE A 507 8.34 -7.31 -33.30
C PHE A 507 8.22 -5.82 -33.05
N ARG A 508 9.21 -5.23 -32.39
CA ARG A 508 9.09 -3.85 -31.96
C ARG A 508 9.79 -2.95 -32.97
N LYS A 509 9.10 -2.60 -34.07
CA LYS A 509 9.29 -1.23 -34.58
C LYS A 509 8.94 -0.32 -33.40
N PRO A 510 9.87 0.51 -32.88
CA PRO A 510 9.58 1.33 -31.71
C PRO A 510 8.44 2.29 -32.07
N VAL A 511 7.28 2.12 -31.43
CA VAL A 511 6.18 3.07 -31.53
C VAL A 511 6.46 4.19 -30.56
N LEU A 512 7.18 5.20 -31.03
CA LEU A 512 7.70 6.27 -30.20
C LEU A 512 6.58 7.09 -29.54
N ASN A 513 5.39 7.13 -30.11
CA ASN A 513 4.25 7.88 -29.56
C ASN A 513 3.46 7.11 -28.49
N ILE A 514 3.90 5.91 -28.10
CA ILE A 514 3.27 5.10 -27.05
C ILE A 514 4.33 4.64 -26.05
N ALA A 515 4.04 4.81 -24.76
CA ALA A 515 4.80 4.23 -23.67
C ALA A 515 3.89 3.36 -22.79
N TYR A 516 4.47 2.30 -22.23
CA TYR A 516 3.81 1.44 -21.27
C TYR A 516 4.41 1.64 -19.89
N LEU A 517 3.57 1.69 -18.87
CA LEU A 517 3.99 1.92 -17.49
C LEU A 517 3.27 0.96 -16.55
N ASP A 518 4.05 0.25 -15.75
CA ASP A 518 3.53 -0.59 -14.68
C ASP A 518 3.59 0.19 -13.38
N VAL A 519 2.43 0.45 -12.79
CA VAL A 519 2.31 1.21 -11.55
C VAL A 519 1.85 0.30 -10.43
N LYS A 520 2.66 0.24 -9.37
CA LYS A 520 2.24 -0.28 -8.07
C LYS A 520 1.30 0.73 -7.40
N GLY A 521 0.00 0.43 -7.46
CA GLY A 521 -1.05 1.23 -6.87
C GLY A 521 -1.13 1.08 -5.35
N MET A 522 -2.18 1.66 -4.78
CA MET A 522 -2.51 1.61 -3.37
C MET A 522 -3.06 0.25 -2.98
N GLN A 523 -2.77 -0.17 -1.75
CA GLN A 523 -3.32 -1.39 -1.19
C GLN A 523 -4.82 -1.21 -0.91
N ARG A 524 -5.63 -2.19 -1.32
CA ARG A 524 -7.05 -2.25 -0.96
C ARG A 524 -7.20 -2.70 0.48
N SER A 525 -8.17 -2.13 1.18
CA SER A 525 -8.55 -2.59 2.51
C SER A 525 -8.94 -4.08 2.46
N LYS A 526 -8.49 -4.84 3.45
CA LYS A 526 -8.83 -6.25 3.66
C LYS A 526 -9.30 -6.39 5.10
N ASN A 527 -10.36 -7.17 5.30
CA ASN A 527 -10.82 -7.48 6.65
C ASN A 527 -9.98 -8.60 7.24
N PHE A 528 -9.70 -8.50 8.54
CA PHE A 528 -9.14 -9.59 9.31
C PHE A 528 -10.13 -10.75 9.34
N TYR A 529 -9.65 -11.98 9.11
CA TYR A 529 -10.49 -13.17 9.16
C TYR A 529 -10.71 -13.59 10.62
N SER A 530 -11.96 -13.60 11.06
CA SER A 530 -12.37 -14.18 12.34
C SER A 530 -13.39 -15.30 12.08
N PRO A 531 -13.04 -16.56 12.34
CA PRO A 531 -13.98 -17.68 12.37
C PRO A 531 -15.26 -17.40 13.15
N ASP A 532 -16.37 -17.90 12.62
CA ASP A 532 -17.67 -17.95 13.29
C ASP A 532 -17.98 -19.41 13.68
N TYR A 533 -17.88 -19.73 14.97
CA TYR A 533 -18.21 -21.06 15.50
C TYR A 533 -19.69 -21.22 15.89
N GLY A 534 -20.48 -20.15 15.79
CA GLY A 534 -21.92 -20.19 16.03
C GLY A 534 -22.72 -20.69 14.81
N SER A 535 -22.10 -20.72 13.62
CA SER A 535 -22.73 -21.20 12.40
C SER A 535 -23.07 -22.71 12.45
N LYS A 536 -24.16 -23.10 11.80
CA LYS A 536 -24.60 -24.51 11.68
C LYS A 536 -23.56 -25.39 10.97
N THR A 537 -22.68 -24.79 10.17
CA THR A 537 -21.60 -25.49 9.47
C THR A 537 -20.41 -25.66 10.41
N LYS A 538 -20.28 -26.85 11.03
CA LYS A 538 -19.16 -27.13 11.94
C LYS A 538 -17.83 -27.06 11.20
N ASN A 539 -17.01 -26.05 11.52
CA ASN A 539 -15.61 -26.03 11.11
C ASN A 539 -14.84 -27.12 11.90
N LYS A 540 -14.46 -28.20 11.20
CA LYS A 540 -13.77 -29.36 11.80
C LYS A 540 -12.26 -29.14 11.98
N LEU A 541 -11.71 -28.06 11.43
CA LEU A 541 -10.28 -27.76 11.56
C LEU A 541 -10.01 -27.21 12.95
N ASN A 542 -8.88 -27.61 13.53
CA ASN A 542 -8.38 -27.00 14.74
C ASN A 542 -7.93 -25.56 14.46
N ASP A 543 -8.18 -24.68 15.41
CA ASP A 543 -7.85 -23.27 15.38
C ASP A 543 -6.71 -22.97 16.34
N PHE A 544 -5.52 -22.80 15.76
CA PHE A 544 -4.28 -22.49 16.47
C PHE A 544 -3.78 -21.09 16.10
N ARG A 545 -4.68 -20.15 15.80
CA ARG A 545 -4.25 -18.79 15.45
C ARG A 545 -3.62 -18.10 16.67
N SER A 546 -2.49 -17.44 16.46
CA SER A 546 -1.83 -16.65 17.49
C SER A 546 -2.47 -15.27 17.66
N THR A 547 -2.90 -14.65 16.55
CA THR A 547 -3.75 -13.45 16.54
C THR A 547 -5.20 -13.89 16.51
N ILE A 548 -5.90 -13.70 17.62
CA ILE A 548 -7.28 -14.13 17.83
C ILE A 548 -8.24 -13.18 17.12
N TYR A 549 -8.00 -11.87 17.27
CA TYR A 549 -8.83 -10.82 16.71
C TYR A 549 -7.99 -9.57 16.40
N TRP A 550 -8.27 -8.93 15.27
CA TRP A 550 -7.76 -7.61 14.92
C TRP A 550 -8.87 -6.77 14.31
N ASN A 551 -9.08 -5.57 14.84
CA ASN A 551 -9.97 -4.59 14.22
C ASN A 551 -9.32 -3.19 14.30
N PRO A 552 -8.98 -2.58 13.15
CA PRO A 552 -8.32 -1.28 13.13
C PRO A 552 -9.27 -0.09 13.35
N ASN A 553 -10.58 -0.30 13.46
CA ASN A 553 -11.54 0.79 13.37
C ASN A 553 -12.71 0.62 14.35
N VAL A 554 -12.37 0.42 15.63
CA VAL A 554 -13.33 0.45 16.74
C VAL A 554 -13.67 1.90 17.04
N LYS A 555 -14.92 2.30 16.79
CA LYS A 555 -15.40 3.67 17.04
C LYS A 555 -16.33 3.67 18.23
N THR A 556 -16.08 4.55 19.18
CA THR A 556 -17.01 4.78 20.27
C THR A 556 -18.12 5.74 19.84
N ASP A 557 -19.32 5.49 20.36
CA ASP A 557 -20.49 6.33 20.14
C ASP A 557 -20.44 7.62 20.99
N LEU A 558 -21.50 8.43 20.93
CA LEU A 558 -21.61 9.68 21.68
C LEU A 558 -21.57 9.47 23.21
N SER A 559 -21.87 8.26 23.69
CA SER A 559 -21.73 7.88 25.10
C SER A 559 -20.33 7.37 25.45
N GLY A 560 -19.37 7.47 24.52
CA GLY A 560 -18.02 6.95 24.69
C GLY A 560 -17.97 5.42 24.70
N SER A 561 -19.00 4.72 24.22
CA SER A 561 -19.12 3.27 24.31
C SER A 561 -18.90 2.59 22.96
N ALA A 562 -18.28 1.40 22.97
CA ALA A 562 -18.19 0.50 21.82
C ALA A 562 -18.25 -0.95 22.28
N LYS A 563 -18.68 -1.84 21.38
CA LYS A 563 -18.67 -3.30 21.61
C LYS A 563 -17.87 -4.00 20.53
N VAL A 564 -17.12 -5.02 20.92
CA VAL A 564 -16.46 -5.94 19.99
C VAL A 564 -16.77 -7.38 20.37
N GLN A 565 -16.90 -8.22 19.36
CA GLN A 565 -17.21 -9.64 19.51
C GLN A 565 -16.27 -10.47 18.64
N PHE A 566 -15.77 -11.57 19.21
CA PHE A 566 -14.92 -12.53 18.50
C PHE A 566 -14.96 -13.87 19.23
N TYR A 567 -14.62 -14.96 18.55
CA TYR A 567 -14.51 -16.26 19.19
C TYR A 567 -13.08 -16.56 19.65
N THR A 568 -12.92 -17.24 20.79
CA THR A 568 -11.65 -17.81 21.24
C THR A 568 -11.17 -18.93 20.31
N ALA A 569 -9.87 -19.25 20.36
CA ALA A 569 -9.29 -20.37 19.62
C ALA A 569 -9.40 -21.69 20.41
N ASP A 570 -8.79 -22.77 19.91
CA ASP A 570 -8.82 -24.08 20.58
C ASP A 570 -7.87 -24.18 21.79
N GLU A 571 -6.85 -23.33 21.82
CA GLU A 571 -5.81 -23.32 22.85
C GLU A 571 -6.30 -22.72 24.17
N GLU A 572 -5.86 -23.33 25.26
CA GLU A 572 -6.07 -22.79 26.59
C GLU A 572 -4.92 -21.84 26.94
N GLY A 573 -5.24 -20.76 27.66
CA GLY A 573 -4.21 -19.78 27.99
C GLY A 573 -4.76 -18.45 28.46
N THR A 574 -3.84 -17.50 28.55
CA THR A 574 -4.15 -16.10 28.81
C THR A 574 -4.15 -15.36 27.49
N TYR A 575 -5.25 -14.66 27.23
CA TYR A 575 -5.46 -13.88 26.02
C TYR A 575 -5.25 -12.42 26.37
N LYS A 576 -4.35 -11.75 25.65
CA LYS A 576 -4.02 -10.34 25.83
C LYS A 576 -4.73 -9.49 24.80
N VAL A 577 -5.48 -8.51 25.29
CA VAL A 577 -6.16 -7.47 24.51
C VAL A 577 -5.35 -6.19 24.61
N THR A 578 -4.99 -5.60 23.47
CA THR A 578 -4.34 -4.28 23.40
C THR A 578 -5.23 -3.35 22.60
N LEU A 579 -5.62 -2.23 23.22
CA LEU A 579 -6.44 -1.19 22.62
C LEU A 579 -5.63 0.11 22.55
N GLU A 580 -5.47 0.68 21.36
CA GLU A 580 -4.79 1.96 21.18
C GLU A 580 -5.57 2.87 20.24
N GLY A 581 -5.53 4.17 20.47
CA GLY A 581 -6.07 5.13 19.51
C GLY A 581 -6.18 6.54 20.03
N MET A 582 -7.02 7.30 19.36
CA MET A 582 -7.13 8.73 19.59
C MET A 582 -8.53 9.26 19.31
N THR A 583 -8.82 10.42 19.88
CA THR A 583 -10.02 11.21 19.62
C THR A 583 -9.77 12.22 18.50
N LYS A 584 -10.83 12.87 18.01
CA LYS A 584 -10.70 13.89 16.96
C LYS A 584 -9.96 15.15 17.43
N ASP A 585 -10.04 15.46 18.71
CA ASP A 585 -9.34 16.57 19.37
C ASP A 585 -7.89 16.21 19.77
N GLY A 586 -7.43 14.99 19.46
CA GLY A 586 -6.05 14.58 19.66
C GLY A 586 -5.70 14.06 21.05
N LYS A 587 -6.69 13.61 21.85
CA LYS A 587 -6.42 12.87 23.08
C LYS A 587 -6.03 11.44 22.74
N LEU A 588 -4.95 10.95 23.34
CA LEU A 588 -4.39 9.62 23.07
C LEU A 588 -4.70 8.66 24.21
N GLY A 589 -4.97 7.40 23.89
CA GLY A 589 -5.17 6.34 24.88
C GLY A 589 -4.56 5.01 24.45
N SER A 590 -4.03 4.27 25.44
CA SER A 590 -3.62 2.87 25.30
C SER A 590 -4.10 2.12 26.54
N GLN A 591 -4.60 0.90 26.36
CA GLN A 591 -5.05 0.05 27.45
C GLN A 591 -4.79 -1.43 27.14
N ILE A 592 -4.42 -2.17 28.17
CA ILE A 592 -4.23 -3.63 28.12
C ILE A 592 -5.27 -4.29 29.02
N TYR A 593 -5.89 -5.35 28.51
CA TYR A 593 -6.80 -6.21 29.27
C TYR A 593 -6.45 -7.68 29.05
N ARG A 594 -6.64 -8.51 30.07
CA ARG A 594 -6.35 -9.95 29.99
C ARG A 594 -7.55 -10.75 30.48
N PHE A 595 -7.82 -11.85 29.80
CA PHE A 595 -8.79 -12.85 30.23
C PHE A 595 -8.26 -14.26 29.97
N ASN A 596 -8.87 -15.26 30.59
CA ASN A 596 -8.42 -16.65 30.48
C ASN A 596 -9.39 -17.50 29.65
N VAL A 597 -8.81 -18.47 28.95
CA VAL A 597 -9.52 -19.51 28.21
C VAL A 597 -9.14 -20.87 28.80
N ARG A 598 -10.14 -21.64 29.28
CA ARG A 598 -9.93 -22.98 29.85
C ARG A 598 -11.11 -23.89 29.55
N ARG A 599 -10.87 -25.18 29.28
CA ARG A 599 -11.94 -26.19 29.26
C ARG A 599 -12.44 -26.39 30.68
N LYS A 600 -13.75 -26.61 30.82
CA LYS A 600 -14.30 -27.06 32.11
C LYS A 600 -13.72 -28.44 32.39
N LYS A 601 -13.12 -28.60 33.57
CA LYS A 601 -12.72 -29.91 34.10
C LYS A 601 -13.94 -30.78 34.33
#